data_AF-A0A0C3EFJ3-F1
#
_entry.id   AF-A0A0C3EFJ3-F1
#
_cell.length_a   1.000
_cell.length_b   1.000
_cell.length_c   1.000
_cell.angle_alpha   90.00
_cell.angle_beta   90.00
_cell.angle_gamma   90.00
#
_symmetry.space_group_name_H-M   'P 1'
#
loop_
_entity.id
_entity.type
_entity.pdbx_description
1 polymer ?
#
loop_
_entity_poly.entity_id
_entity_poly.type
_entity_poly.pdbx_seq_one_letter_code
_entity_poly.pdbx_strand_id
1 'polypeptide(L)'
;MTLQNRQKGAALVIVMALLAGALLLGTAGMQSAIINEHLAGNYRIVAQANMNAESAYAKAVEENLETINWGSESYDQNYIEKMNWESIKGLGQVVDQCEGEAFLCFYFPLLVDGEKCFVAFGAVYDDQEEPLAFSDPYFLFID
;
A
#
# COMPACT_ATOMS: atom_id res chain seq x y z
N MET A 1 26.08 -62.35 -22.14
CA MET A 1 26.46 -61.09 -21.46
C MET A 1 25.40 -60.01 -21.77
N THR A 2 24.17 -60.14 -21.28
CA THR A 2 23.05 -59.27 -21.72
C THR A 2 22.07 -58.83 -20.63
N LEU A 3 22.12 -59.41 -19.42
CA LEU A 3 21.21 -59.05 -18.31
C LEU A 3 21.70 -57.83 -17.48
N GLN A 4 23.01 -57.70 -17.28
CA GLN A 4 23.58 -56.65 -16.40
C GLN A 4 23.52 -55.23 -16.99
N ASN A 5 23.63 -55.09 -18.32
CA ASN A 5 23.52 -53.78 -19.00
C ASN A 5 22.08 -53.25 -19.04
N ARG A 6 21.08 -54.16 -19.07
CA ARG A 6 19.66 -53.78 -19.10
C ARG A 6 19.18 -53.19 -17.76
N GLN A 7 19.72 -53.68 -16.64
CA GLN A 7 19.43 -53.15 -15.30
C GLN A 7 20.08 -51.78 -15.04
N LYS A 8 21.29 -51.53 -15.57
CA LYS A 8 21.97 -50.24 -15.45
C LYS A 8 21.24 -49.11 -16.19
N GLY A 9 20.65 -49.41 -17.36
CA GLY A 9 19.83 -48.44 -18.11
C GLY A 9 18.52 -48.07 -17.39
N ALA A 10 17.86 -49.04 -16.78
CA ALA A 10 16.62 -48.79 -16.03
C ALA A 10 16.85 -47.97 -14.75
N ALA A 11 17.94 -48.25 -14.01
CA ALA A 11 18.30 -47.49 -12.82
C ALA A 11 18.59 -46.01 -13.13
N LEU A 12 19.26 -45.72 -14.25
CA LEU A 12 19.52 -44.35 -14.69
C LEU A 12 18.23 -43.56 -14.95
N VAL A 13 17.25 -44.19 -15.62
CA VAL A 13 15.95 -43.55 -15.90
C VAL A 13 15.19 -43.26 -14.60
N ILE A 14 15.22 -44.18 -13.64
CA ILE A 14 14.58 -43.98 -12.34
C ILE A 14 15.25 -42.83 -11.59
N VAL A 15 16.58 -42.78 -11.55
CA VAL A 15 17.31 -41.67 -10.90
C VAL A 15 17.02 -40.34 -11.59
N MET A 16 16.99 -40.30 -12.93
CA MET A 16 16.63 -39.08 -13.64
C MET A 16 15.18 -38.65 -13.37
N ALA A 17 14.24 -39.59 -13.31
CA ALA A 17 12.84 -39.28 -12.97
C ALA A 17 12.71 -38.75 -11.54
N LEU A 18 13.42 -39.33 -10.57
CA LEU A 18 13.44 -38.85 -9.19
C LEU A 18 14.11 -37.48 -9.07
N LEU A 19 15.22 -37.26 -9.78
CA LEU A 19 15.93 -35.98 -9.78
C LEU A 19 15.12 -34.88 -10.47
N ALA A 20 14.44 -35.20 -11.57
CA ALA A 20 13.49 -34.30 -12.21
C ALA A 20 12.31 -33.97 -11.30
N GLY A 21 11.75 -34.96 -10.60
CA GLY A 21 10.69 -34.75 -9.61
C GLY A 21 11.14 -33.85 -8.45
N ALA A 22 12.33 -34.09 -7.89
CA ALA A 22 12.92 -33.27 -6.83
C ALA A 22 13.20 -31.83 -7.30
N LEU A 23 13.69 -31.66 -8.53
CA LEU A 23 13.93 -30.35 -9.12
C LEU A 23 12.62 -29.58 -9.32
N LEU A 24 11.57 -30.21 -9.83
CA LEU A 24 10.26 -29.59 -10.00
C LEU A 24 9.69 -29.13 -8.66
N LEU A 25 9.75 -29.97 -7.63
CA LEU A 25 9.32 -29.60 -6.27
C LEU A 25 10.16 -28.44 -5.69
N GLY A 26 11.48 -28.47 -5.90
CA GLY A 26 12.37 -27.39 -5.45
C GLY A 26 12.06 -26.05 -6.13
N THR A 27 11.86 -26.05 -7.45
CA THR A 27 11.52 -24.84 -8.21
C THR A 27 10.14 -24.29 -7.85
N ALA A 28 9.15 -25.16 -7.63
CA ALA A 28 7.81 -24.75 -7.17
C ALA A 28 7.87 -24.10 -5.78
N GLY A 29 8.68 -24.65 -4.86
CA GLY A 29 8.90 -24.06 -3.54
C GLY A 29 9.55 -22.67 -3.60
N MET A 30 10.57 -22.51 -4.43
CA MET A 30 11.24 -21.21 -4.62
C MET A 30 10.31 -20.15 -5.23
N GLN A 31 9.53 -20.53 -6.25
CA GLN A 31 8.55 -19.62 -6.86
C GLN A 31 7.51 -19.15 -5.84
N SER A 32 7.01 -20.06 -4.99
CA SER A 32 6.10 -19.71 -3.90
C SER A 32 6.70 -18.70 -2.92
N ALA A 33 7.98 -18.88 -2.54
CA ALA A 33 8.67 -17.96 -1.65
C ALA A 33 8.78 -16.54 -2.23
N ILE A 34 9.15 -16.43 -3.52
CA ILE A 34 9.24 -15.14 -4.22
C ILE A 34 7.88 -14.43 -4.27
N ILE A 35 6.81 -15.16 -4.58
CA ILE A 35 5.46 -14.60 -4.59
C ILE A 35 5.09 -14.05 -3.21
N ASN A 36 5.36 -14.81 -2.14
CA ASN A 36 5.07 -14.37 -0.78
C ASN A 36 5.87 -13.13 -0.39
N GLU A 37 7.13 -13.02 -0.83
CA GLU A 37 7.95 -11.82 -0.59
C GLU A 37 7.36 -10.59 -1.28
N HIS A 38 6.95 -10.70 -2.55
CA HIS A 38 6.29 -9.61 -3.25
C HIS A 38 4.97 -9.20 -2.58
N LEU A 39 4.16 -10.16 -2.14
CA LEU A 39 2.92 -9.87 -1.41
C LEU A 39 3.19 -9.17 -0.08
N ALA A 40 4.17 -9.64 0.70
CA ALA A 40 4.56 -9.01 1.95
C ALA A 40 5.12 -7.59 1.73
N GLY A 41 5.89 -7.39 0.66
CA GLY A 41 6.36 -6.09 0.23
C GLY A 41 5.22 -5.12 -0.08
N ASN A 42 4.29 -5.53 -0.95
CA ASN A 42 3.13 -4.73 -1.31
C ASN A 42 2.27 -4.40 -0.08
N TYR A 43 2.02 -5.38 0.78
CA TYR A 43 1.25 -5.18 2.01
C TYR A 43 1.93 -4.17 2.94
N ARG A 44 3.25 -4.26 3.10
CA ARG A 44 4.02 -3.32 3.92
C ARG A 44 3.90 -1.88 3.40
N ILE A 45 3.97 -1.68 2.09
CA ILE A 45 3.86 -0.34 1.49
C ILE A 45 2.45 0.24 1.72
N VAL A 46 1.39 -0.55 1.53
CA VAL A 46 0.02 -0.11 1.81
C VAL A 46 -0.19 0.19 3.29
N ALA A 47 0.31 -0.66 4.17
CA ALA A 47 0.24 -0.43 5.62
C ALA A 47 0.97 0.87 6.02
N GLN A 48 2.13 1.16 5.40
CA GLN A 48 2.85 2.40 5.63
C GLN A 48 2.05 3.62 5.16
N ALA A 49 1.39 3.55 4.00
CA ALA A 49 0.52 4.63 3.52
C ALA A 49 -0.61 4.93 4.52
N ASN A 50 -1.26 3.90 5.07
CA ASN A 50 -2.27 4.07 6.12
C ASN A 50 -1.71 4.66 7.42
N MET A 51 -0.54 4.19 7.89
CA MET A 51 0.12 4.77 9.08
C MET A 51 0.48 6.25 8.89
N ASN A 52 0.84 6.65 7.67
CA ASN A 52 1.12 8.03 7.34
C ASN A 52 -0.17 8.87 7.42
N ALA A 53 -1.29 8.35 6.94
CA ALA A 53 -2.60 8.99 7.06
C ALA A 53 -3.04 9.13 8.53
N GLU A 54 -2.83 8.09 9.35
CA GLU A 54 -3.06 8.14 10.80
C GLU A 54 -2.17 9.17 11.50
N SER A 55 -0.93 9.35 11.02
CA SER A 55 -0.02 10.38 11.54
C SER A 55 -0.49 11.79 11.18
N ALA A 56 -0.98 12.01 9.96
CA ALA A 56 -1.64 13.25 9.57
C ALA A 56 -2.90 13.50 10.40
N TYR A 57 -3.70 12.46 10.64
CA TYR A 57 -4.89 12.53 11.49
C TYR A 57 -4.53 12.94 12.92
N ALA A 58 -3.49 12.34 13.52
CA ALA A 58 -3.05 12.67 14.86
C ALA A 58 -2.63 14.15 14.97
N LYS A 59 -1.91 14.67 13.97
CA LYS A 59 -1.55 16.09 13.90
C LYS A 59 -2.77 16.99 13.77
N ALA A 60 -3.75 16.62 12.93
CA ALA A 60 -4.98 17.40 12.75
C ALA A 60 -5.77 17.59 14.05
N VAL A 61 -5.72 16.62 14.97
CA VAL A 61 -6.36 16.73 16.30
C VAL A 61 -5.66 17.76 17.20
N GLU A 62 -4.38 18.02 17.00
CA GLU A 62 -3.62 19.01 17.78
C GLU A 62 -3.83 20.46 17.29
N GLU A 63 -4.49 20.62 16.14
CA GLU A 63 -4.69 21.94 15.53
C GLU A 63 -5.70 22.82 16.27
N ASN A 64 -5.46 24.13 16.23
CA ASN A 64 -6.37 25.09 16.84
C ASN A 64 -7.55 25.42 15.91
N LEU A 65 -8.71 24.84 16.22
CA LEU A 65 -9.95 24.94 15.43
C LEU A 65 -10.43 26.39 15.17
N GLU A 66 -10.07 27.35 16.02
CA GLU A 66 -10.49 28.76 15.87
C GLU A 66 -9.77 29.47 14.71
N THR A 67 -8.59 29.01 14.33
CA THR A 67 -7.76 29.64 13.27
C THR A 67 -7.96 29.00 11.89
N ILE A 68 -8.77 27.95 11.81
CA ILE A 68 -8.87 27.10 10.63
C ILE A 68 -9.95 27.62 9.68
N ASN A 69 -9.57 27.75 8.42
CA ASN A 69 -10.50 28.04 7.33
C ASN A 69 -11.08 26.73 6.78
N TRP A 70 -12.34 26.46 7.11
CA TRP A 70 -13.07 25.26 6.67
C TRP A 70 -13.56 25.31 5.22
N GLY A 71 -13.37 26.44 4.54
CA GLY A 71 -13.96 26.70 3.23
C GLY A 71 -15.47 26.96 3.32
N SER A 72 -16.07 27.26 2.16
CA SER A 72 -17.52 27.50 2.01
C SER A 72 -18.24 26.41 1.22
N GLU A 73 -17.48 25.56 0.52
CA GLU A 73 -18.02 24.46 -0.27
C GLU A 73 -18.09 23.21 0.61
N SER A 74 -19.21 22.49 0.51
CA SER A 74 -19.36 21.20 1.19
C SER A 74 -19.37 20.06 0.18
N TYR A 75 -18.67 18.99 0.54
CA TYR A 75 -18.48 17.80 -0.27
C TYR A 75 -19.22 16.61 0.33
N ASP A 76 -19.75 15.73 -0.51
CA ASP A 76 -20.31 14.45 -0.07
C ASP A 76 -19.19 13.47 0.29
N GLN A 77 -19.31 12.76 1.41
CA GLN A 77 -18.28 11.80 1.84
C GLN A 77 -18.01 10.74 0.76
N ASN A 78 -19.05 10.18 0.13
CA ASN A 78 -18.88 9.14 -0.91
C ASN A 78 -18.22 9.70 -2.17
N TYR A 79 -18.31 11.01 -2.39
CA TYR A 79 -17.63 11.66 -3.49
C TYR A 79 -16.12 11.71 -3.22
N ILE A 80 -15.72 12.07 -2.00
CA ILE A 80 -14.31 12.10 -1.58
C ILE A 80 -13.69 10.69 -1.60
N GLU A 81 -14.39 9.68 -1.09
CA GLU A 81 -13.91 8.29 -1.07
C GLU A 81 -13.64 7.71 -2.47
N LYS A 82 -14.30 8.26 -3.51
CA LYS A 82 -14.13 7.81 -4.90
C LYS A 82 -13.18 8.69 -5.70
N MET A 83 -12.62 9.73 -5.10
CA MET A 83 -11.67 10.59 -5.80
C MET A 83 -10.34 9.89 -6.05
N ASN A 84 -9.68 10.29 -7.14
CA ASN A 84 -8.29 9.91 -7.34
C ASN A 84 -7.36 10.81 -6.52
N TRP A 85 -6.13 10.33 -6.34
CA TRP A 85 -5.08 11.02 -5.57
C TRP A 85 -4.82 12.46 -6.00
N GLU A 86 -4.78 12.72 -7.31
CA GLU A 86 -4.50 14.05 -7.84
C GLU A 86 -5.64 15.03 -7.55
N SER A 87 -6.89 14.58 -7.63
CA SER A 87 -8.06 15.37 -7.25
C SER A 87 -8.06 15.67 -5.75
N ILE A 88 -7.70 14.69 -4.92
CA ILE A 88 -7.64 14.81 -3.46
C ILE A 88 -6.63 15.87 -3.04
N LYS A 89 -5.42 15.87 -3.60
CA LYS A 89 -4.40 16.91 -3.32
C LYS A 89 -4.88 18.32 -3.65
N GLY A 90 -5.86 18.46 -4.57
CA GLY A 90 -6.42 19.74 -4.99
C GLY A 90 -7.70 20.17 -4.25
N LEU A 91 -8.25 19.36 -3.35
CA LEU A 91 -9.53 19.64 -2.70
C LEU A 91 -9.48 20.80 -1.68
N GLY A 92 -8.31 21.09 -1.13
CA GLY A 92 -8.18 22.07 -0.08
C GLY A 92 -6.75 22.58 0.10
N GLN A 93 -6.59 23.54 1.02
CA GLN A 93 -5.27 23.99 1.42
C GLN A 93 -4.71 23.00 2.44
N VAL A 94 -3.59 22.37 2.10
CA VAL A 94 -2.83 21.53 3.04
C VAL A 94 -2.43 22.39 4.24
N VAL A 95 -2.84 21.98 5.44
CA VAL A 95 -2.55 22.72 6.69
C VAL A 95 -1.17 22.38 7.20
N ASP A 96 -0.86 21.09 7.29
CA ASP A 96 0.47 20.59 7.60
C ASP A 96 0.74 19.30 6.82
N GLN A 97 2.03 19.04 6.57
CA GLN A 97 2.51 17.82 5.95
C GLN A 97 3.54 17.14 6.85
N CYS A 98 3.47 15.82 6.97
CA CYS A 98 4.67 15.08 7.36
C CYS A 98 5.37 14.65 6.06
N GLU A 99 6.65 14.97 5.98
CA GLU A 99 7.47 14.72 4.80
C GLU A 99 8.71 13.93 5.21
N GLY A 100 8.93 12.83 4.51
CA GLY A 100 10.18 12.08 4.51
C GLY A 100 10.59 11.76 3.08
N GLU A 101 11.80 11.26 2.88
CA GLU A 101 12.35 11.03 1.54
C GLU A 101 11.48 10.12 0.65
N ALA A 102 10.72 9.19 1.24
CA ALA A 102 9.90 8.21 0.52
C ALA A 102 8.42 8.21 0.93
N PHE A 103 7.96 9.20 1.70
CA PHE A 103 6.57 9.26 2.12
C PHE A 103 6.06 10.68 2.35
N LEU A 104 4.77 10.84 2.11
CA LEU A 104 4.05 12.09 2.32
C LEU A 104 2.77 11.80 3.11
N CYS A 105 2.47 12.64 4.08
CA CYS A 105 1.13 12.71 4.64
C CYS A 105 0.66 14.16 4.69
N PHE A 106 -0.62 14.38 4.49
CA PHE A 106 -1.24 15.69 4.63
C PHE A 106 -2.67 15.54 5.14
N TYR A 107 -3.19 16.62 5.69
CA TYR A 107 -4.60 16.77 5.98
C TYR A 107 -5.08 18.16 5.58
N PHE A 108 -6.37 18.27 5.30
CA PHE A 108 -7.02 19.54 5.00
C PHE A 108 -8.39 19.65 5.67
N PRO A 109 -8.78 20.86 6.09
CA PRO A 109 -10.10 21.15 6.65
C PRO A 109 -11.10 21.34 5.51
N LEU A 110 -12.21 20.61 5.57
CA LEU A 110 -13.32 20.69 4.62
C LEU A 110 -14.64 20.70 5.37
N LEU A 111 -15.71 21.10 4.67
CA LEU A 111 -17.06 20.79 5.07
C LEU A 111 -17.49 19.50 4.37
N VAL A 112 -17.69 18.42 5.12
CA VAL A 112 -18.17 17.14 4.58
C VAL A 112 -19.59 16.93 5.07
N ASP A 113 -20.54 16.77 4.15
CA ASP A 113 -21.97 16.65 4.45
C ASP A 113 -22.53 17.78 5.34
N GLY A 114 -21.96 18.98 5.22
CA GLY A 114 -22.30 20.17 5.99
C GLY A 114 -21.60 20.28 7.35
N GLU A 115 -20.79 19.30 7.73
CA GLU A 115 -20.08 19.25 9.02
C GLU A 115 -18.59 19.55 8.84
N LYS A 116 -17.97 20.14 9.86
CA LYS A 116 -16.53 20.44 9.85
C LYS A 116 -15.76 19.12 9.97
N CYS A 117 -14.91 18.87 8.99
CA CYS A 117 -14.19 17.61 8.92
C CYS A 117 -12.75 17.88 8.49
N PHE A 118 -11.77 17.29 9.17
CA PHE A 118 -10.46 17.12 8.57
C PHE A 118 -10.42 15.82 7.80
N VAL A 119 -9.88 15.89 6.58
CA VAL A 119 -9.63 14.70 5.80
C VAL A 119 -8.13 14.50 5.72
N ALA A 120 -7.65 13.37 6.22
CA ALA A 120 -6.25 13.00 6.30
C ALA A 120 -5.90 11.89 5.30
N PHE A 121 -4.71 11.99 4.72
CA PHE A 121 -4.22 11.08 3.70
C PHE A 121 -2.73 10.80 3.87
N GLY A 122 -2.31 9.62 3.43
CA GLY A 122 -0.93 9.19 3.39
C GLY A 122 -0.58 8.54 2.07
N ALA A 123 0.64 8.77 1.60
CA ALA A 123 1.20 8.13 0.41
C ALA A 123 2.65 7.71 0.66
N VAL A 124 3.08 6.71 -0.11
CA VAL A 124 4.45 6.22 -0.17
C VAL A 124 4.90 6.33 -1.62
N TYR A 125 6.07 6.92 -1.81
CA TYR A 125 6.70 7.11 -3.11
C TYR A 125 7.92 6.21 -3.22
N ASP A 126 8.32 5.91 -4.44
CA ASP A 126 9.63 5.35 -4.71
C ASP A 126 10.70 6.45 -4.84
N ASP A 127 11.95 6.03 -5.05
CA ASP A 127 13.09 6.92 -5.21
C ASP A 127 13.02 7.80 -6.49
N GLN A 128 12.05 7.54 -7.38
CA GLN A 128 11.78 8.30 -8.60
C GLN A 128 10.56 9.24 -8.46
N GLU A 129 10.06 9.41 -7.24
CA GLU A 129 8.86 10.19 -6.92
C GLU A 129 7.58 9.62 -7.56
N GLU A 130 7.56 8.34 -7.93
CA GLU A 130 6.35 7.67 -8.39
C GLU A 130 5.55 7.11 -7.20
N PRO A 131 4.20 7.30 -7.16
CA PRO A 131 3.39 6.81 -6.06
C PRO A 131 3.30 5.28 -6.08
N LEU A 132 3.83 4.62 -5.04
CA LEU A 132 3.76 3.17 -4.85
C LEU A 132 2.45 2.73 -4.20
N ALA A 133 1.97 3.50 -3.23
CA ALA A 133 0.67 3.29 -2.59
C ALA A 133 0.14 4.59 -1.98
N PHE A 134 -1.18 4.64 -1.83
CA PHE A 134 -1.91 5.69 -1.13
C PHE A 134 -2.91 5.05 -0.16
N SER A 135 -3.20 5.74 0.93
CA SER A 135 -4.24 5.36 1.88
C SER A 135 -5.62 5.71 1.33
N ASP A 136 -6.63 5.09 1.92
CA ASP A 136 -7.98 5.63 1.85
C ASP A 136 -8.08 6.95 2.65
N PRO A 137 -9.07 7.81 2.38
CA PRO A 137 -9.32 9.00 3.19
C PRO A 137 -9.69 8.62 4.63
N TYR A 138 -9.10 9.33 5.59
CA TYR A 138 -9.56 9.29 6.98
C TYR A 138 -10.29 10.59 7.31
N PHE A 139 -11.54 10.45 7.75
CA PHE A 139 -12.41 11.58 8.11
C PHE A 139 -12.41 11.79 9.63
N LEU A 140 -12.11 13.01 10.06
CA LEU A 140 -12.19 13.47 11.44
C LEU A 140 -13.26 14.56 11.53
N PHE A 141 -14.46 14.17 11.92
CA PHE A 141 -15.55 15.12 12.18
C PHE A 141 -15.31 15.84 13.51
N ILE A 142 -15.49 17.15 13.49
CA ILE A 142 -15.33 18.04 14.64
C ILE A 142 -16.72 18.45 15.13
N ASP A 143 -17.06 18.03 16.34
CA ASP A 143 -18.27 18.43 17.07
C ASP A 143 -18.22 19.89 17.56
#